data_AF-A0A6A4V653-F1
#
_entry.id   AF-A0A6A4V653-F1
#
_cell.length_a   1.000
_cell.length_b   1.000
_cell.length_c   1.000
_cell.angle_alpha   90.00
_cell.angle_beta   90.00
_cell.angle_gamma   90.00
#
_symmetry.space_group_name_H-M   'P 1'
#
loop_
_entity.id
_entity.type
_entity.pdbx_description
1 polymer ?
#
loop_
_entity_poly.entity_id
_entity_poly.type
_entity_poly.pdbx_seq_one_letter_code
_entity_poly.pdbx_strand_id
1 'polypeptide(L)'
;MRIAIAQLNVKASDIDNNLVQMKMMIDQAKQQGTDLIVFPEMCVGGYLIADRYLQKEMITLLCGANDIIKSWSNDIGIIWGNIHQIEGAKGNRDGRANRFNAAYFAYDQQWVEHENQLMPGIYLKHCLPDYRFFDDSRYFKSGCDLSIEMNLPKEKLISPFIFKRENKSLKIGLEVCEDLWSKDYPVDPTAIYAKHGVDLIINISSSPWTLNKEQSRIKRVREHQVNLDDKMVKILYVNACGMQNTGKNVLLFDGDSTLYDEQGEIQVEANDVFEQELLVFKLTDKVQSKKPENKLLKGLIVAIKEFDKQILGGKMPWIIGMSGGIDSSLNAVLLVKALGNKRVIGYNMASRFNSDKTIDIAKELAIKLGIEYHEGSIESLTKATNETLATYQLEPLEEGLPYENIQARLRGHLLSSFAAYKGGVVINNGNKIELAMGYATLYGDTIGALSTLGDLTKVQIFELCTSINKIYNDELIDPSLIGELKKGKYVFGLIPSAELKPNQIDPMKWGYHDWLVQYLMEYPSHHPIVWLKAYKDGSWKKQPIYETMVAYGLDHPRAFVEDFVWFMKAWQKGIFKRIQFPPIVTVSRGSFGFDYRESQLPYLESTEIQELLDAIRALEPNKR
;
A
#
# COMPACT_ATOMS: atom_id res chain seq x y z
N MET A 1 0.89 -34.81 -10.00
CA MET A 1 -0.19 -33.86 -9.72
C MET A 1 0.05 -32.62 -10.57
N ARG A 2 -0.94 -32.22 -11.37
CA ARG A 2 -1.00 -30.92 -12.04
C ARG A 2 -1.75 -29.95 -11.14
N ILE A 3 -1.18 -28.80 -10.84
CA ILE A 3 -1.79 -27.80 -9.97
C ILE A 3 -2.04 -26.55 -10.80
N ALA A 4 -3.13 -25.85 -10.51
CA ALA A 4 -3.40 -24.52 -11.01
C ALA A 4 -3.33 -23.48 -9.88
N ILE A 5 -2.49 -22.47 -10.06
CA ILE A 5 -2.56 -21.22 -9.30
C ILE A 5 -3.62 -20.34 -9.97
N ALA A 6 -4.66 -19.98 -9.23
CA ALA A 6 -5.63 -18.97 -9.65
C ALA A 6 -5.29 -17.64 -8.98
N GLN A 7 -4.36 -16.89 -9.57
CA GLN A 7 -4.00 -15.55 -9.12
C GLN A 7 -5.14 -14.59 -9.49
N LEU A 8 -6.13 -14.47 -8.61
CA LEU A 8 -7.39 -13.78 -8.89
C LEU A 8 -7.27 -12.27 -8.62
N ASN A 9 -7.84 -11.44 -9.51
CA ASN A 9 -8.01 -10.01 -9.24
C ASN A 9 -9.30 -9.80 -8.45
N VAL A 10 -9.19 -9.95 -7.12
CA VAL A 10 -10.34 -9.95 -6.22
C VAL A 10 -10.94 -8.55 -6.12
N LYS A 11 -12.21 -8.41 -6.48
CA LYS A 11 -12.96 -7.15 -6.38
C LYS A 11 -13.69 -7.09 -5.05
N ALA A 12 -13.26 -6.19 -4.17
CA ALA A 12 -13.82 -6.08 -2.83
C ALA A 12 -15.34 -5.77 -2.88
N SER A 13 -16.12 -6.58 -2.18
CA SER A 13 -17.59 -6.58 -2.11
C SER A 13 -18.34 -6.92 -3.41
N ASP A 14 -17.67 -7.29 -4.50
CA ASP A 14 -18.30 -7.69 -5.77
C ASP A 14 -18.30 -9.22 -5.92
N ILE A 15 -19.14 -9.87 -5.09
CA ILE A 15 -19.22 -11.33 -4.94
C ILE A 15 -19.55 -12.00 -6.27
N ASP A 16 -20.51 -11.46 -7.02
CA ASP A 16 -20.97 -12.05 -8.28
C ASP A 16 -19.85 -12.07 -9.33
N ASN A 17 -19.15 -10.95 -9.53
CA ASN A 17 -18.04 -10.91 -10.46
C ASN A 17 -16.91 -11.86 -10.03
N ASN A 18 -16.57 -11.90 -8.73
CA ASN A 18 -15.53 -12.81 -8.23
C ASN A 18 -15.91 -14.27 -8.49
N LEU A 19 -17.16 -14.67 -8.20
CA LEU A 19 -17.66 -16.03 -8.47
C LEU A 19 -17.63 -16.38 -9.97
N VAL A 20 -18.01 -15.44 -10.84
CA VAL A 20 -17.91 -15.64 -12.30
C VAL A 20 -16.46 -15.89 -12.72
N GLN A 21 -15.52 -15.07 -12.25
CA GLN A 21 -14.09 -15.25 -12.58
C GLN A 21 -13.54 -16.56 -12.03
N MET A 22 -13.88 -16.92 -10.79
CA MET A 22 -13.50 -18.20 -10.20
C MET A 22 -14.02 -19.37 -11.02
N LYS A 23 -15.30 -19.35 -11.42
CA LYS A 23 -15.89 -20.41 -12.24
C LYS A 23 -15.19 -20.55 -13.59
N MET A 24 -14.90 -19.43 -14.25
CA MET A 24 -14.15 -19.41 -15.52
C MET A 24 -12.76 -20.05 -15.36
N MET A 25 -12.03 -19.70 -14.29
CA MET A 25 -10.72 -20.28 -14.01
C MET A 25 -10.78 -21.78 -13.69
N ILE A 26 -11.80 -22.22 -12.94
CA ILE A 26 -12.05 -23.65 -12.67
C ILE A 26 -12.30 -24.41 -13.98
N ASP A 27 -13.14 -23.88 -14.87
CA ASP A 27 -13.46 -24.53 -16.14
C ASP A 27 -12.24 -24.62 -17.05
N GLN A 28 -11.44 -23.56 -17.12
CA GLN A 28 -10.17 -23.55 -17.84
C GLN A 28 -9.17 -24.55 -17.24
N ALA A 29 -9.09 -24.66 -15.92
CA ALA A 29 -8.21 -25.62 -15.25
C ALA A 29 -8.64 -27.08 -15.53
N LYS A 30 -9.94 -27.37 -15.54
CA LYS A 30 -10.47 -28.70 -15.94
C LYS A 30 -10.09 -29.05 -17.38
N GLN A 31 -10.22 -28.11 -18.30
CA GLN A 31 -9.82 -28.30 -19.71
C GLN A 31 -8.33 -28.62 -19.86
N GLN A 32 -7.48 -28.16 -18.93
CA GLN A 32 -6.04 -28.44 -18.90
C GLN A 32 -5.68 -29.73 -18.14
N GLY A 33 -6.67 -30.50 -17.68
CA GLY A 33 -6.49 -31.75 -16.94
C GLY A 33 -5.90 -31.54 -15.55
N THR A 34 -6.32 -30.47 -14.86
CA THR A 34 -5.75 -30.09 -13.55
C THR A 34 -6.25 -30.98 -12.41
N ASP A 35 -5.29 -31.43 -11.58
CA ASP A 35 -5.35 -31.90 -10.18
C ASP A 35 -6.31 -31.16 -9.24
N LEU A 36 -5.86 -29.94 -8.99
CA LEU A 36 -6.13 -29.09 -7.86
C LEU A 36 -5.98 -27.65 -8.33
N ILE A 37 -6.99 -26.82 -8.10
CA ILE A 37 -6.92 -25.38 -8.31
C ILE A 37 -6.97 -24.68 -6.95
N VAL A 38 -6.11 -23.68 -6.77
CA VAL A 38 -5.96 -22.94 -5.51
C VAL A 38 -6.26 -21.47 -5.74
N PHE A 39 -7.17 -20.92 -4.96
CA PHE A 39 -7.56 -19.51 -4.94
C PHE A 39 -7.04 -18.78 -3.69
N PRO A 40 -6.94 -17.44 -3.72
CA PRO A 40 -6.43 -16.64 -2.61
C PRO A 40 -7.33 -16.61 -1.36
N GLU A 41 -6.80 -16.05 -0.28
CA GLU A 41 -7.56 -15.70 0.94
C GLU A 41 -8.70 -14.73 0.62
N MET A 42 -9.88 -14.95 1.20
CA MET A 42 -11.08 -14.11 1.03
C MET A 42 -11.41 -13.77 -0.44
N CYS A 43 -11.12 -14.68 -1.36
CA CYS A 43 -11.29 -14.47 -2.80
C CYS A 43 -12.75 -14.28 -3.26
N VAL A 44 -13.74 -14.65 -2.43
CA VAL A 44 -15.17 -14.48 -2.73
C VAL A 44 -15.62 -13.03 -2.48
N GLY A 45 -15.41 -12.53 -1.26
CA GLY A 45 -15.87 -11.19 -0.85
C GLY A 45 -14.84 -10.08 -1.01
N GLY A 46 -13.56 -10.41 -1.15
CA GLY A 46 -12.47 -9.48 -0.89
C GLY A 46 -12.10 -9.40 0.58
N TYR A 47 -10.81 -9.22 0.85
CA TYR A 47 -10.26 -9.18 2.18
C TYR A 47 -10.55 -7.85 2.90
N LEU A 48 -10.46 -6.73 2.17
CA LEU A 48 -10.65 -5.38 2.71
C LEU A 48 -12.07 -4.86 2.43
N ILE A 49 -13.04 -5.42 3.15
CA ILE A 49 -14.44 -4.94 3.14
C ILE A 49 -14.88 -4.27 4.46
N ALA A 50 -13.96 -4.14 5.42
CA ALA A 50 -14.13 -3.46 6.70
C ALA A 50 -15.41 -3.91 7.46
N ASP A 51 -16.18 -2.96 8.01
CA ASP A 51 -17.39 -3.25 8.79
C ASP A 51 -18.51 -3.93 7.99
N ARG A 52 -18.37 -4.17 6.67
CA ARG A 52 -19.26 -5.09 5.94
C ARG A 52 -19.19 -6.51 6.50
N TYR A 53 -18.08 -6.92 7.12
CA TYR A 53 -18.00 -8.17 7.89
C TYR A 53 -18.95 -8.21 9.09
N LEU A 54 -19.46 -7.06 9.55
CA LEU A 54 -20.39 -6.97 10.68
C LEU A 54 -21.86 -7.02 10.24
N GLN A 55 -22.12 -6.96 8.93
CA GLN A 55 -23.47 -6.98 8.35
C GLN A 55 -23.94 -8.42 8.15
N LYS A 56 -25.07 -8.79 8.76
CA LYS A 56 -25.58 -10.16 8.74
C LYS A 56 -25.84 -10.65 7.32
N GLU A 57 -26.44 -9.81 6.49
CA GLU A 57 -26.79 -10.10 5.10
C GLU A 57 -25.53 -10.41 4.28
N MET A 58 -24.47 -9.61 4.46
CA MET A 58 -23.17 -9.84 3.81
C MET A 58 -22.60 -11.20 4.22
N ILE A 59 -22.62 -11.54 5.51
CA ILE A 59 -22.11 -12.83 5.98
C ILE A 59 -22.93 -14.00 5.44
N THR A 60 -24.26 -13.88 5.37
CA THR A 60 -25.11 -14.90 4.76
C THR A 60 -24.76 -15.14 3.29
N LEU A 61 -24.55 -14.06 2.51
CA LEU A 61 -24.15 -14.16 1.10
C LEU A 61 -22.78 -14.84 0.95
N LEU A 62 -21.80 -14.42 1.73
CA LEU A 62 -20.45 -15.00 1.70
C LEU A 62 -20.48 -16.47 2.11
N CYS A 63 -21.16 -16.84 3.20
CA CYS A 63 -21.27 -18.24 3.62
C CYS A 63 -21.95 -19.11 2.55
N GLY A 64 -23.04 -18.63 1.93
CA GLY A 64 -23.76 -19.37 0.90
C GLY A 64 -22.94 -19.65 -0.36
N ALA A 65 -21.98 -18.78 -0.68
CA ALA A 65 -21.07 -18.99 -1.80
C ALA A 65 -20.18 -20.23 -1.66
N ASN A 66 -19.94 -20.72 -0.44
CA ASN A 66 -19.11 -21.91 -0.21
C ASN A 66 -19.74 -23.18 -0.78
N ASP A 67 -21.06 -23.35 -0.63
CA ASP A 67 -21.77 -24.50 -1.20
C ASP A 67 -21.82 -24.43 -2.73
N ILE A 68 -21.93 -23.21 -3.28
CA ILE A 68 -21.86 -22.97 -4.73
C ILE A 68 -20.50 -23.42 -5.26
N ILE A 69 -19.40 -22.97 -4.66
CA ILE A 69 -18.04 -23.32 -5.12
C ILE A 69 -17.77 -24.82 -4.96
N LYS A 70 -18.20 -25.41 -3.84
CA LYS A 70 -18.14 -26.86 -3.63
C LYS A 70 -18.82 -27.64 -4.75
N SER A 71 -19.99 -27.20 -5.22
CA SER A 71 -20.70 -27.87 -6.33
C SER A 71 -19.90 -27.89 -7.64
N TRP A 72 -18.93 -27.00 -7.82
CA TRP A 72 -18.08 -26.95 -9.01
C TRP A 72 -16.90 -27.93 -8.98
N SER A 73 -16.65 -28.60 -7.86
CA SER A 73 -15.47 -29.47 -7.63
C SER A 73 -15.55 -30.87 -8.25
N ASN A 74 -16.48 -31.15 -9.16
CA ASN A 74 -16.52 -32.42 -9.88
C ASN A 74 -15.22 -32.65 -10.69
N ASP A 75 -14.51 -33.74 -10.40
CA ASP A 75 -13.24 -34.16 -11.02
C ASP A 75 -12.08 -33.13 -10.88
N ILE A 76 -12.16 -32.24 -9.88
CA ILE A 76 -11.06 -31.30 -9.57
C ILE A 76 -11.07 -30.92 -8.09
N GLY A 77 -9.91 -30.93 -7.44
CA GLY A 77 -9.77 -30.36 -6.09
C GLY A 77 -9.85 -28.83 -6.17
N ILE A 78 -10.64 -28.20 -5.30
CA ILE A 78 -10.73 -26.73 -5.23
C ILE A 78 -10.39 -26.28 -3.81
N ILE A 79 -9.38 -25.42 -3.68
CA ILE A 79 -9.06 -24.70 -2.44
C ILE A 79 -9.38 -23.22 -2.62
N TRP A 80 -10.11 -22.62 -1.68
CA TRP A 80 -10.45 -21.20 -1.74
C TRP A 80 -10.58 -20.56 -0.37
N GLY A 81 -10.33 -19.25 -0.28
CA GLY A 81 -10.52 -18.48 0.95
C GLY A 81 -11.88 -17.80 1.02
N ASN A 82 -12.57 -17.92 2.15
CA ASN A 82 -13.82 -17.21 2.42
C ASN A 82 -14.14 -17.21 3.93
N ILE A 83 -15.25 -16.56 4.29
CA ILE A 83 -15.72 -16.55 5.68
C ILE A 83 -16.37 -17.89 6.08
N HIS A 84 -16.25 -18.24 7.35
CA HIS A 84 -16.95 -19.36 7.98
C HIS A 84 -17.67 -18.92 9.27
N GLN A 85 -18.80 -19.57 9.57
CA GLN A 85 -19.49 -19.47 10.85
C GLN A 85 -19.73 -20.87 11.40
N ILE A 86 -19.49 -21.05 12.69
CA ILE A 86 -19.69 -22.31 13.41
C ILE A 86 -20.92 -22.17 14.30
N GLU A 87 -21.92 -23.00 14.04
CA GLU A 87 -23.11 -23.06 14.90
C GLU A 87 -22.73 -23.50 16.32
N GLY A 88 -23.34 -22.88 17.34
CA GLY A 88 -23.07 -23.18 18.75
C GLY A 88 -21.78 -22.59 19.32
N ALA A 89 -20.85 -22.11 18.49
CA ALA A 89 -19.66 -21.42 18.97
C ALA A 89 -19.98 -20.02 19.51
N LYS A 90 -19.26 -19.60 20.57
CA LYS A 90 -19.39 -18.27 21.19
C LYS A 90 -19.20 -17.18 20.15
N GLY A 91 -20.04 -16.14 20.23
CA GLY A 91 -19.97 -14.95 19.40
C GLY A 91 -18.61 -14.26 19.41
N ASN A 92 -18.44 -13.30 18.49
CA ASN A 92 -17.27 -12.44 18.41
C ASN A 92 -17.18 -11.48 19.59
N ARG A 93 -16.01 -10.84 19.75
CA ARG A 93 -15.70 -9.88 20.83
C ARG A 93 -16.59 -8.64 20.83
N ASP A 94 -17.32 -8.41 19.74
CA ASP A 94 -18.27 -7.32 19.54
C ASP A 94 -19.74 -7.70 19.87
N GLY A 95 -19.97 -8.92 20.39
CA GLY A 95 -21.30 -9.43 20.73
C GLY A 95 -22.12 -9.97 19.55
N ARG A 96 -21.56 -10.01 18.33
CA ARG A 96 -22.23 -10.56 17.14
C ARG A 96 -21.88 -12.05 16.94
N ALA A 97 -22.53 -12.70 15.97
CA ALA A 97 -22.24 -14.09 15.61
C ALA A 97 -20.74 -14.30 15.32
N ASN A 98 -20.23 -15.50 15.61
CA ASN A 98 -18.85 -15.85 15.31
C ASN A 98 -18.61 -15.79 13.79
N ARG A 99 -17.37 -15.46 13.44
CA ARG A 99 -16.89 -15.31 12.07
C ARG A 99 -15.43 -15.71 12.08
N PHE A 100 -15.04 -16.50 11.11
CA PHE A 100 -13.66 -16.94 10.94
C PHE A 100 -13.22 -16.67 9.51
N ASN A 101 -11.96 -16.28 9.35
CA ASN A 101 -11.29 -16.30 8.07
C ASN A 101 -10.83 -17.74 7.81
N ALA A 102 -11.28 -18.35 6.72
CA ALA A 102 -11.12 -19.78 6.49
C ALA A 102 -10.64 -20.09 5.07
N ALA A 103 -9.85 -21.15 4.96
CA ALA A 103 -9.62 -21.87 3.72
C ALA A 103 -10.57 -23.05 3.65
N TYR A 104 -11.19 -23.26 2.50
CA TYR A 104 -12.04 -24.39 2.21
C TYR A 104 -11.36 -25.34 1.23
N PHE A 105 -11.67 -26.63 1.31
CA PHE A 105 -11.20 -27.66 0.38
C PHE A 105 -12.31 -28.66 0.04
N ALA A 106 -12.69 -28.69 -1.24
CA ALA A 106 -13.66 -29.64 -1.78
C ALA A 106 -13.12 -30.42 -2.97
N TYR A 107 -13.62 -31.65 -3.13
CA TYR A 107 -13.35 -32.53 -4.25
C TYR A 107 -14.58 -33.43 -4.49
N ASP A 108 -14.98 -33.61 -5.75
CA ASP A 108 -16.16 -34.39 -6.14
C ASP A 108 -17.43 -33.99 -5.37
N GLN A 109 -17.60 -32.68 -5.19
CA GLN A 109 -18.73 -32.08 -4.47
C GLN A 109 -18.82 -32.54 -3.01
N GLN A 110 -17.73 -33.04 -2.44
CA GLN A 110 -17.59 -33.40 -1.04
C GLN A 110 -16.50 -32.57 -0.37
N TRP A 111 -16.62 -32.41 0.94
CA TRP A 111 -15.56 -31.79 1.73
C TRP A 111 -14.39 -32.77 1.87
N VAL A 112 -13.16 -32.29 1.69
CA VAL A 112 -11.98 -33.13 1.89
C VAL A 112 -11.74 -33.32 3.39
N GLU A 113 -11.61 -34.56 3.83
CA GLU A 113 -11.45 -34.90 5.24
C GLU A 113 -10.04 -34.56 5.76
N HIS A 114 -9.97 -34.13 7.03
CA HIS A 114 -8.72 -34.09 7.77
C HIS A 114 -8.34 -35.49 8.27
N GLU A 115 -7.04 -35.71 8.50
CA GLU A 115 -6.54 -36.95 9.13
C GLU A 115 -7.18 -37.21 10.50
N ASN A 116 -7.45 -36.16 11.27
CA ASN A 116 -8.10 -36.23 12.57
C ASN A 116 -9.65 -36.23 12.52
N GLN A 117 -10.23 -36.11 11.32
CA GLN A 117 -11.68 -36.05 11.07
C GLN A 117 -12.42 -34.90 11.77
N LEU A 118 -11.70 -33.84 12.15
CA LEU A 118 -12.29 -32.60 12.65
C LEU A 118 -12.42 -31.61 11.49
N MET A 119 -13.52 -30.86 11.44
CA MET A 119 -13.75 -29.77 10.49
C MET A 119 -13.56 -30.15 9.01
N PRO A 120 -14.29 -31.15 8.48
CA PRO A 120 -14.14 -31.57 7.09
C PRO A 120 -14.22 -30.40 6.12
N GLY A 121 -13.22 -30.31 5.26
CA GLY A 121 -13.10 -29.30 4.21
C GLY A 121 -12.79 -27.88 4.67
N ILE A 122 -12.50 -27.64 5.96
CA ILE A 122 -12.37 -26.29 6.50
C ILE A 122 -11.11 -26.17 7.36
N TYR A 123 -10.24 -25.23 7.01
CA TYR A 123 -9.15 -24.74 7.84
C TYR A 123 -9.42 -23.30 8.27
N LEU A 124 -9.23 -22.99 9.56
CA LEU A 124 -9.39 -21.64 10.09
C LEU A 124 -8.02 -20.96 10.21
N LYS A 125 -7.93 -19.67 9.87
CA LYS A 125 -6.74 -18.85 10.12
C LYS A 125 -6.41 -18.84 11.61
N HIS A 126 -5.16 -19.11 11.97
CA HIS A 126 -4.73 -19.19 13.37
C HIS A 126 -4.03 -17.90 13.82
N CYS A 127 -3.25 -17.29 12.94
CA CYS A 127 -2.54 -16.04 13.17
C CYS A 127 -3.33 -14.87 12.59
N LEU A 128 -3.95 -14.04 13.46
CA LEU A 128 -4.69 -12.86 13.04
C LEU A 128 -3.81 -11.60 13.14
N PRO A 129 -3.46 -10.94 12.02
CA PRO A 129 -2.68 -9.71 12.06
C PRO A 129 -3.52 -8.53 12.57
N ASP A 130 -3.00 -7.83 13.58
CA ASP A 130 -3.59 -6.63 14.18
C ASP A 130 -2.58 -5.47 14.20
N TYR A 131 -1.84 -5.28 13.12
CA TYR A 131 -0.86 -4.22 12.95
C TYR A 131 -1.02 -3.55 11.59
N ARG A 132 -0.47 -2.33 11.45
CA ARG A 132 -0.57 -1.58 10.19
C ARG A 132 -2.04 -1.40 9.80
N PHE A 133 -2.39 -1.70 8.55
CA PHE A 133 -3.76 -1.64 8.05
C PHE A 133 -4.59 -2.90 8.36
N PHE A 134 -4.03 -3.91 9.03
CA PHE A 134 -4.77 -5.08 9.47
C PHE A 134 -5.48 -4.84 10.81
N ASP A 135 -6.64 -5.47 10.98
CA ASP A 135 -7.47 -5.39 12.18
C ASP A 135 -8.32 -6.68 12.26
N ASP A 136 -7.69 -7.83 12.00
CA ASP A 136 -8.42 -9.10 11.82
C ASP A 136 -9.23 -9.45 13.07
N SER A 137 -8.71 -9.19 14.26
CA SER A 137 -9.40 -9.56 15.50
C SER A 137 -10.61 -8.68 15.84
N ARG A 138 -10.79 -7.56 15.13
CA ARG A 138 -12.05 -6.80 15.12
C ARG A 138 -13.17 -7.61 14.44
N TYR A 139 -12.84 -8.37 13.41
CA TYR A 139 -13.82 -9.03 12.55
C TYR A 139 -13.96 -10.53 12.81
N PHE A 140 -12.87 -11.20 13.19
CA PHE A 140 -12.76 -12.65 13.24
C PHE A 140 -12.28 -13.18 14.59
N LYS A 141 -12.69 -14.42 14.89
CA LYS A 141 -11.99 -15.30 15.82
C LYS A 141 -10.95 -16.11 15.05
N SER A 142 -9.88 -16.48 15.75
CA SER A 142 -8.83 -17.36 15.24
C SER A 142 -9.17 -18.84 15.49
N GLY A 143 -8.48 -19.73 14.78
CA GLY A 143 -8.44 -21.16 15.13
C GLY A 143 -7.96 -21.39 16.57
N CYS A 144 -7.05 -20.56 17.09
CA CYS A 144 -6.64 -20.61 18.50
C CYS A 144 -7.78 -20.28 19.47
N ASP A 145 -8.60 -19.27 19.18
CA ASP A 145 -9.76 -18.91 20.01
C ASP A 145 -10.76 -20.07 20.07
N LEU A 146 -10.98 -20.76 18.93
CA LEU A 146 -11.86 -21.92 18.87
C LEU A 146 -11.28 -23.13 19.64
N SER A 147 -9.99 -23.42 19.49
CA SER A 147 -9.34 -24.50 20.24
C SER A 147 -9.49 -24.31 21.75
N ILE A 148 -9.31 -23.07 22.25
CA ILE A 148 -9.52 -22.74 23.67
C ILE A 148 -10.98 -22.99 24.08
N GLU A 149 -11.94 -22.56 23.25
CA GLU A 149 -13.36 -22.75 23.53
C GLU A 149 -13.77 -24.22 23.58
N MET A 150 -13.21 -25.03 22.69
CA MET A 150 -13.44 -26.47 22.63
C MET A 150 -12.62 -27.28 23.66
N ASN A 151 -11.79 -26.62 24.47
CA ASN A 151 -10.85 -27.25 25.40
C ASN A 151 -9.91 -28.25 24.71
N LEU A 152 -9.40 -27.87 23.53
CA LEU A 152 -8.46 -28.64 22.72
C LEU A 152 -7.07 -27.97 22.73
N PRO A 153 -5.98 -28.75 22.58
CA PRO A 153 -4.66 -28.21 22.27
C PRO A 153 -4.71 -27.35 21.00
N LYS A 154 -3.94 -26.26 20.95
CA LYS A 154 -3.99 -25.28 19.84
C LYS A 154 -3.63 -25.92 18.49
N GLU A 155 -2.79 -26.95 18.52
CA GLU A 155 -2.31 -27.67 17.36
C GLU A 155 -3.36 -28.65 16.81
N LYS A 156 -4.40 -28.99 17.61
CA LYS A 156 -5.35 -30.05 17.25
C LYS A 156 -6.20 -29.70 16.03
N LEU A 157 -6.46 -28.41 15.79
CA LEU A 157 -7.17 -27.92 14.60
C LEU A 157 -6.25 -27.70 13.39
N ILE A 158 -4.95 -27.98 13.52
CA ILE A 158 -3.97 -27.92 12.43
C ILE A 158 -3.61 -29.36 12.07
N SER A 159 -4.40 -29.95 11.17
CA SER A 159 -4.25 -31.35 10.74
C SER A 159 -4.23 -31.42 9.20
N PRO A 160 -3.48 -32.36 8.58
CA PRO A 160 -3.44 -32.50 7.13
C PRO A 160 -4.80 -32.88 6.55
N PHE A 161 -5.14 -32.34 5.39
CA PHE A 161 -6.19 -32.85 4.53
C PHE A 161 -5.71 -34.08 3.76
N ILE A 162 -6.55 -35.10 3.64
CA ILE A 162 -6.24 -36.32 2.89
C ILE A 162 -6.87 -36.24 1.50
N PHE A 163 -6.13 -35.71 0.53
CA PHE A 163 -6.58 -35.59 -0.85
C PHE A 163 -6.28 -36.88 -1.63
N LYS A 164 -7.33 -37.61 -1.98
CA LYS A 164 -7.25 -38.86 -2.75
C LYS A 164 -7.69 -38.61 -4.18
N ARG A 165 -6.83 -38.92 -5.14
CA ARG A 165 -7.17 -38.91 -6.56
C ARG A 165 -6.51 -40.12 -7.23
N GLU A 166 -7.30 -40.87 -7.99
CA GLU A 166 -6.90 -42.17 -8.56
C GLU A 166 -6.28 -43.09 -7.48
N ASN A 167 -5.06 -43.58 -7.71
CA ASN A 167 -4.32 -44.45 -6.79
C ASN A 167 -3.33 -43.68 -5.89
N LYS A 168 -3.44 -42.35 -5.79
CA LYS A 168 -2.55 -41.51 -4.98
C LYS A 168 -3.33 -40.82 -3.86
N SER A 169 -2.72 -40.80 -2.68
CA SER A 169 -3.21 -40.06 -1.52
C SER A 169 -2.13 -39.06 -1.12
N LEU A 170 -2.49 -37.79 -1.01
CA LEU A 170 -1.59 -36.71 -0.60
C LEU A 170 -2.10 -36.08 0.70
N LYS A 171 -1.18 -35.80 1.61
CA LYS A 171 -1.39 -35.01 2.81
C LYS A 171 -1.10 -33.55 2.50
N ILE A 172 -2.13 -32.71 2.48
CA ILE A 172 -2.00 -31.28 2.19
C ILE A 172 -2.21 -30.49 3.48
N GLY A 173 -1.25 -29.65 3.85
CA GLY A 173 -1.43 -28.63 4.88
C GLY A 173 -1.99 -27.34 4.27
N LEU A 174 -2.96 -26.69 4.93
CA LEU A 174 -3.47 -25.40 4.51
C LEU A 174 -3.10 -24.33 5.52
N GLU A 175 -2.74 -23.16 5.01
CA GLU A 175 -2.46 -21.96 5.80
C GLU A 175 -3.20 -20.78 5.19
N VAL A 176 -3.53 -19.79 6.01
CA VAL A 176 -4.12 -18.53 5.54
C VAL A 176 -3.18 -17.37 5.87
N CYS A 177 -2.52 -16.85 4.84
CA CYS A 177 -1.68 -15.66 4.84
C CYS A 177 -0.69 -15.59 6.01
N GLU A 178 -1.07 -14.85 7.06
CA GLU A 178 -0.28 -14.57 8.26
C GLU A 178 0.16 -15.84 9.01
N ASP A 179 -0.51 -16.98 8.80
CA ASP A 179 -0.09 -18.27 9.33
C ASP A 179 1.35 -18.65 8.90
N LEU A 180 1.81 -18.21 7.71
CA LEU A 180 3.20 -18.37 7.28
C LEU A 180 4.16 -17.50 8.10
N TRP A 181 3.68 -16.40 8.69
CA TRP A 181 4.44 -15.38 9.44
C TRP A 181 4.35 -15.60 10.97
N SER A 182 4.17 -16.85 11.38
CA SER A 182 3.90 -17.34 12.75
C SER A 182 4.92 -17.01 13.86
N LYS A 183 6.04 -16.35 13.58
CA LYS A 183 7.16 -16.18 14.55
C LYS A 183 6.73 -15.54 15.87
N ASP A 184 5.88 -14.51 15.79
CA ASP A 184 5.43 -13.73 16.95
C ASP A 184 4.05 -14.20 17.47
N TYR A 185 3.58 -15.36 17.00
CA TYR A 185 2.30 -15.97 17.38
C TYR A 185 2.52 -17.19 18.29
N PRO A 186 1.49 -17.58 19.08
CA PRO A 186 1.60 -18.71 19.99
C PRO A 186 1.57 -20.08 19.30
N VAL A 187 1.49 -20.12 17.97
CA VAL A 187 1.37 -21.33 17.16
C VAL A 187 2.11 -21.14 15.85
N ASP A 188 2.74 -22.21 15.36
CA ASP A 188 3.43 -22.24 14.08
C ASP A 188 2.82 -23.34 13.18
N PRO A 189 1.83 -23.00 12.34
CA PRO A 189 1.17 -23.96 11.46
C PRO A 189 2.14 -24.71 10.56
N THR A 190 3.14 -24.03 9.98
CA THR A 190 4.15 -24.64 9.10
C THR A 190 4.92 -25.74 9.83
N ALA A 191 5.42 -25.45 11.03
CA ALA A 191 6.15 -26.43 11.83
C ALA A 191 5.26 -27.59 12.32
N ILE A 192 3.98 -27.35 12.56
CA ILE A 192 3.03 -28.40 12.93
C ILE A 192 2.80 -29.33 11.74
N TYR A 193 2.55 -28.79 10.54
CA TYR A 193 2.38 -29.59 9.34
C TYR A 193 3.61 -30.44 9.01
N ALA A 194 4.82 -29.88 9.15
CA ALA A 194 6.06 -30.63 8.97
C ALA A 194 6.14 -31.85 9.91
N LYS A 195 5.70 -31.72 11.18
CA LYS A 195 5.62 -32.84 12.14
C LYS A 195 4.59 -33.90 11.75
N HIS A 196 3.52 -33.51 11.06
CA HIS A 196 2.50 -34.42 10.55
C HIS A 196 2.89 -35.11 9.22
N GLY A 197 4.07 -34.79 8.67
CA GLY A 197 4.58 -35.39 7.45
C GLY A 197 3.68 -35.12 6.25
N VAL A 198 3.29 -33.85 6.05
CA VAL A 198 2.55 -33.42 4.85
C VAL A 198 3.42 -33.55 3.59
N ASP A 199 2.80 -33.70 2.43
CA ASP A 199 3.48 -33.73 1.13
C ASP A 199 3.64 -32.32 0.53
N LEU A 200 2.76 -31.39 0.92
CA LEU A 200 2.69 -30.02 0.41
C LEU A 200 1.98 -29.13 1.43
N ILE A 201 2.51 -27.92 1.65
CA ILE A 201 1.79 -26.85 2.35
C ILE A 201 1.29 -25.84 1.32
N ILE A 202 0.04 -25.42 1.44
CA ILE A 202 -0.58 -24.42 0.58
C ILE A 202 -0.99 -23.24 1.45
N ASN A 203 -0.38 -22.08 1.21
CA ASN A 203 -0.73 -20.83 1.87
C ASN A 203 -1.55 -19.96 0.91
N ILE A 204 -2.82 -19.72 1.24
CA ILE A 204 -3.68 -18.79 0.50
C ILE A 204 -3.59 -17.41 1.12
N SER A 205 -3.42 -16.36 0.31
CA SER A 205 -3.01 -15.04 0.78
C SER A 205 -3.78 -13.90 0.15
N SER A 206 -4.09 -12.89 0.96
CA SER A 206 -4.41 -11.54 0.53
C SER A 206 -3.35 -10.63 1.14
N SER A 207 -2.12 -10.74 0.62
CA SER A 207 -0.95 -10.02 1.12
C SER A 207 -0.69 -8.77 0.28
N PRO A 208 -0.94 -7.56 0.81
CA PRO A 208 -0.71 -6.34 0.05
C PRO A 208 0.76 -6.14 -0.25
N TRP A 209 1.02 -5.62 -1.45
CA TRP A 209 2.33 -5.27 -1.92
C TRP A 209 2.82 -3.97 -1.28
N THR A 210 4.10 -3.97 -0.94
CA THR A 210 4.92 -2.79 -0.68
C THR A 210 6.24 -2.98 -1.42
N LEU A 211 7.01 -1.92 -1.61
CA LEU A 211 8.37 -2.00 -2.16
C LEU A 211 9.17 -3.11 -1.47
N ASN A 212 9.79 -3.98 -2.27
CA ASN A 212 10.58 -5.13 -1.85
C ASN A 212 9.82 -6.23 -1.06
N LYS A 213 8.48 -6.27 -1.11
CA LYS A 213 7.69 -7.27 -0.39
C LYS A 213 8.02 -8.71 -0.82
N GLU A 214 8.32 -8.93 -2.09
CA GLU A 214 8.76 -10.22 -2.63
C GLU A 214 9.98 -10.78 -1.89
N GLN A 215 10.96 -9.93 -1.56
CA GLN A 215 12.14 -10.35 -0.80
C GLN A 215 11.78 -10.76 0.63
N SER A 216 10.77 -10.11 1.23
CA SER A 216 10.29 -10.47 2.56
C SER A 216 9.61 -11.84 2.56
N ARG A 217 8.87 -12.19 1.49
CA ARG A 217 8.24 -13.52 1.34
C ARG A 217 9.31 -14.61 1.23
N ILE A 218 10.30 -14.43 0.36
CA ILE A 218 11.44 -15.35 0.20
C ILE A 218 12.18 -15.53 1.53
N LYS A 219 12.49 -14.42 2.22
CA LYS A 219 13.16 -14.47 3.51
C LYS A 219 12.37 -15.33 4.51
N ARG A 220 11.05 -15.16 4.56
CA ARG A 220 10.20 -15.89 5.51
C ARG A 220 10.20 -17.40 5.23
N VAL A 221 10.09 -17.80 3.97
CA VAL A 221 10.16 -19.22 3.60
C VAL A 221 11.53 -19.83 3.94
N ARG A 222 12.62 -19.09 3.68
CA ARG A 222 13.98 -19.52 4.07
C ARG A 222 14.16 -19.64 5.59
N GLU A 223 13.55 -18.75 6.38
CA GLU A 223 13.56 -18.91 7.84
C GLU A 223 12.89 -20.22 8.27
N HIS A 224 11.78 -20.60 7.66
CA HIS A 224 11.14 -21.90 7.90
C HIS A 224 12.02 -23.07 7.48
N GLN A 225 12.65 -22.98 6.31
CA GLN A 225 13.59 -24.00 5.85
C GLN A 225 14.75 -24.18 6.85
N VAL A 226 15.34 -23.11 7.35
CA VAL A 226 16.43 -23.18 8.36
C VAL A 226 15.94 -23.82 9.67
N ASN A 227 14.72 -23.50 10.10
CA ASN A 227 14.17 -24.02 11.36
C ASN A 227 13.73 -25.50 11.27
N LEU A 228 13.27 -25.94 10.09
CA LEU A 228 12.71 -27.28 9.87
C LEU A 228 13.71 -28.26 9.25
N ASP A 229 14.77 -27.75 8.63
CA ASP A 229 15.85 -28.50 7.99
C ASP A 229 15.30 -29.57 7.01
N ASP A 230 15.63 -30.84 7.23
CA ASP A 230 15.22 -31.98 6.40
C ASP A 230 13.72 -32.28 6.45
N LYS A 231 12.97 -31.64 7.36
CA LYS A 231 11.51 -31.76 7.49
C LYS A 231 10.75 -30.71 6.69
N MET A 232 11.45 -29.76 6.07
CA MET A 232 10.83 -28.78 5.18
C MET A 232 10.19 -29.48 3.99
N VAL A 233 9.04 -28.98 3.56
CA VAL A 233 8.30 -29.47 2.40
C VAL A 233 8.09 -28.32 1.43
N LYS A 234 7.65 -28.64 0.21
CA LYS A 234 7.25 -27.61 -0.75
C LYS A 234 6.14 -26.73 -0.16
N ILE A 235 6.22 -25.42 -0.43
CA ILE A 235 5.20 -24.44 -0.06
C ILE A 235 4.66 -23.79 -1.31
N LEU A 236 3.35 -23.94 -1.56
CA LEU A 236 2.64 -23.22 -2.59
C LEU A 236 1.96 -21.98 -1.99
N TYR A 237 2.47 -20.81 -2.32
CA TYR A 237 1.95 -19.52 -1.91
C TYR A 237 1.05 -18.94 -3.03
N VAL A 238 -0.23 -18.72 -2.75
CA VAL A 238 -1.20 -18.19 -3.72
C VAL A 238 -1.79 -16.88 -3.22
N ASN A 239 -1.46 -15.79 -3.89
CA ASN A 239 -1.86 -14.45 -3.49
C ASN A 239 -2.88 -13.84 -4.43
N ALA A 240 -3.74 -12.98 -3.89
CA ALA A 240 -4.58 -12.11 -4.70
C ALA A 240 -3.74 -11.13 -5.53
N CYS A 241 -4.33 -10.57 -6.59
CA CYS A 241 -3.76 -9.47 -7.34
C CYS A 241 -4.75 -8.30 -7.50
N GLY A 242 -4.29 -7.18 -8.06
CA GLY A 242 -5.11 -6.00 -8.31
C GLY A 242 -5.08 -5.00 -7.16
N MET A 243 -6.25 -4.50 -6.74
CA MET A 243 -6.37 -3.43 -5.75
C MET A 243 -7.59 -3.63 -4.85
N GLN A 244 -7.41 -3.35 -3.56
CA GLN A 244 -8.49 -3.13 -2.58
C GLN A 244 -8.13 -1.92 -1.71
N ASN A 245 -9.02 -1.45 -0.84
CA ASN A 245 -8.76 -0.24 -0.04
C ASN A 245 -9.41 -0.27 1.36
N THR A 246 -8.86 0.52 2.28
CA THR A 246 -9.38 0.74 3.64
C THR A 246 -9.99 2.13 3.81
N GLY A 247 -10.46 2.74 2.72
CA GLY A 247 -10.94 4.12 2.67
C GLY A 247 -9.81 5.15 2.67
N LYS A 248 -8.85 5.09 3.59
CA LYS A 248 -7.68 6.00 3.63
C LYS A 248 -6.47 5.52 2.86
N ASN A 249 -6.34 4.21 2.67
CA ASN A 249 -5.25 3.61 1.91
C ASN A 249 -5.82 2.80 0.75
N VAL A 250 -5.24 3.01 -0.43
CA VAL A 250 -5.41 2.18 -1.61
C VAL A 250 -4.24 1.21 -1.65
N LEU A 251 -4.53 -0.08 -1.53
CA LEU A 251 -3.57 -1.15 -1.36
C LEU A 251 -3.54 -2.00 -2.63
N LEU A 252 -2.35 -2.25 -3.13
CA LEU A 252 -2.13 -3.12 -4.27
C LEU A 252 -1.84 -4.55 -3.80
N PHE A 253 -2.20 -5.51 -4.63
CA PHE A 253 -1.83 -6.90 -4.48
C PHE A 253 -1.12 -7.28 -5.78
N ASP A 254 0.12 -7.71 -5.67
CA ASP A 254 0.99 -7.99 -6.82
C ASP A 254 0.72 -9.36 -7.43
N GLY A 255 0.00 -10.23 -6.72
CA GLY A 255 0.03 -11.65 -7.02
C GLY A 255 1.37 -12.19 -6.57
N ASP A 256 2.27 -12.45 -7.53
CA ASP A 256 3.58 -13.05 -7.24
C ASP A 256 3.43 -14.42 -6.54
N SER A 257 2.40 -15.16 -6.97
CA SER A 257 2.12 -16.49 -6.44
C SER A 257 3.25 -17.45 -6.81
N THR A 258 3.75 -18.21 -5.84
CA THR A 258 5.04 -18.89 -5.94
C THR A 258 5.00 -20.28 -5.32
N LEU A 259 5.59 -21.27 -6.00
CA LEU A 259 5.97 -22.55 -5.42
C LEU A 259 7.44 -22.48 -4.98
N TYR A 260 7.67 -22.72 -3.70
CA TYR A 260 9.00 -22.92 -3.13
C TYR A 260 9.29 -24.41 -2.96
N ASP A 261 10.53 -24.81 -3.23
CA ASP A 261 11.00 -26.17 -2.97
C ASP A 261 11.37 -26.39 -1.49
N GLU A 262 11.82 -27.60 -1.17
CA GLU A 262 12.24 -28.01 0.17
C GLU A 262 13.48 -27.24 0.68
N GLN A 263 14.22 -26.56 -0.19
CA GLN A 263 15.34 -25.69 0.15
C GLN A 263 14.92 -24.21 0.29
N GLY A 264 13.63 -23.92 0.12
CA GLY A 264 13.09 -22.56 0.16
C GLY A 264 13.44 -21.75 -1.08
N GLU A 265 13.84 -22.40 -2.17
CA GLU A 265 14.16 -21.76 -3.45
C GLU A 265 12.93 -21.75 -4.37
N ILE A 266 12.87 -20.74 -5.24
CA ILE A 266 11.73 -20.56 -6.16
C ILE A 266 11.79 -21.61 -7.27
N GLN A 267 10.72 -22.37 -7.40
CA GLN A 267 10.56 -23.39 -8.43
C GLN A 267 9.59 -22.94 -9.53
N VAL A 268 8.43 -22.39 -9.17
CA VAL A 268 7.40 -21.88 -10.09
C VAL A 268 6.96 -20.52 -9.59
N GLU A 269 6.92 -19.52 -10.46
CA GLU A 269 6.53 -18.14 -10.12
C GLU A 269 5.50 -17.64 -11.15
N ALA A 270 4.32 -17.22 -10.69
CA ALA A 270 3.32 -16.54 -11.50
C ALA A 270 3.75 -15.10 -11.82
N ASN A 271 3.13 -14.46 -12.81
CA ASN A 271 3.53 -13.13 -13.24
C ASN A 271 3.34 -12.09 -12.12
N ASP A 272 4.41 -11.35 -11.86
CA ASP A 272 4.51 -10.33 -10.83
C ASP A 272 4.21 -8.93 -11.43
N VAL A 273 3.01 -8.79 -11.98
CA VAL A 273 2.60 -7.58 -12.72
C VAL A 273 1.26 -7.01 -12.25
N PHE A 274 0.78 -7.43 -11.07
CA PHE A 274 -0.50 -7.01 -10.46
C PHE A 274 -1.75 -7.39 -11.29
N GLU A 275 -1.65 -8.41 -12.14
CA GLU A 275 -2.72 -8.83 -13.05
C GLU A 275 -3.16 -10.28 -12.80
N GLN A 276 -4.40 -10.57 -13.20
CA GLN A 276 -5.03 -11.87 -13.02
C GLN A 276 -4.39 -12.92 -13.94
N GLU A 277 -4.13 -14.10 -13.39
CA GLU A 277 -3.51 -15.20 -14.13
C GLU A 277 -4.00 -16.57 -13.64
N LEU A 278 -4.15 -17.50 -14.57
CA LEU A 278 -4.27 -18.93 -14.30
C LEU A 278 -2.99 -19.63 -14.77
N LEU A 279 -2.17 -20.11 -13.84
CA LEU A 279 -0.93 -20.81 -14.14
C LEU A 279 -1.05 -22.29 -13.78
N VAL A 280 -1.01 -23.17 -14.79
CA VAL A 280 -1.07 -24.64 -14.63
C VAL A 280 0.31 -25.25 -14.81
N PHE A 281 0.75 -26.06 -13.84
CA PHE A 281 2.07 -26.68 -13.80
C PHE A 281 2.04 -28.02 -13.06
N LYS A 282 3.10 -28.82 -13.15
CA LYS A 282 3.36 -29.96 -12.28
C LYS A 282 4.35 -29.56 -11.19
N LEU A 283 4.25 -30.19 -10.01
CA LEU A 283 5.19 -29.97 -8.89
C LEU A 283 6.69 -30.21 -9.20
N THR A 284 7.01 -30.77 -10.37
CA THR A 284 8.39 -31.00 -10.86
C THR A 284 8.84 -29.95 -11.88
N ASP A 285 7.95 -29.09 -12.34
CA ASP A 285 8.24 -28.11 -13.39
C ASP A 285 9.05 -26.95 -12.83
N LYS A 286 9.68 -26.17 -13.71
CA LYS A 286 10.31 -24.89 -13.38
C LYS A 286 9.72 -23.81 -14.28
N VAL A 287 9.16 -22.76 -13.69
CA VAL A 287 8.52 -21.66 -14.41
C VAL A 287 9.01 -20.34 -13.84
N GLN A 288 9.41 -19.42 -14.72
CA GLN A 288 9.85 -18.08 -14.36
C GLN A 288 8.75 -17.07 -14.66
N SER A 289 8.58 -16.10 -13.77
CA SER A 289 7.59 -15.04 -13.96
C SER A 289 8.06 -13.98 -14.97
N LYS A 290 7.09 -13.30 -15.58
CA LYS A 290 7.30 -11.99 -16.19
C LYS A 290 7.32 -10.93 -15.10
N LYS A 291 8.37 -10.11 -15.08
CA LYS A 291 8.54 -8.97 -14.16
C LYS A 291 8.53 -7.64 -14.94
N PRO A 292 7.99 -6.55 -14.36
CA PRO A 292 8.06 -5.23 -14.97
C PRO A 292 9.48 -4.66 -14.84
N GLU A 293 9.89 -3.79 -15.77
CA GLU A 293 11.18 -3.10 -15.69
C GLU A 293 11.30 -2.22 -14.43
N ASN A 294 10.19 -1.59 -14.02
CA ASN A 294 10.09 -0.87 -12.74
C ASN A 294 8.76 -1.24 -12.05
N LYS A 295 8.85 -1.98 -10.95
CA LYS A 295 7.68 -2.49 -10.21
C LYS A 295 6.87 -1.37 -9.55
N LEU A 296 7.51 -0.32 -9.06
CA LEU A 296 6.84 0.85 -8.49
C LEU A 296 5.99 1.57 -9.54
N LEU A 297 6.57 1.87 -10.71
CA LEU A 297 5.87 2.50 -11.82
C LEU A 297 4.64 1.68 -12.23
N LYS A 298 4.82 0.37 -12.42
CA LYS A 298 3.73 -0.54 -12.77
C LYS A 298 2.64 -0.54 -11.70
N GLY A 299 3.02 -0.60 -10.42
CA GLY A 299 2.10 -0.54 -9.28
C GLY A 299 1.26 0.73 -9.28
N LEU A 300 1.86 1.91 -9.36
CA LEU A 300 1.15 3.19 -9.38
C LEU A 300 0.17 3.30 -10.56
N ILE A 301 0.58 2.83 -11.75
CA ILE A 301 -0.29 2.79 -12.94
C ILE A 301 -1.49 1.86 -12.69
N VAL A 302 -1.27 0.68 -12.11
CA VAL A 302 -2.35 -0.27 -11.79
C VAL A 302 -3.27 0.30 -10.71
N ALA A 303 -2.74 0.98 -9.69
CA ALA A 303 -3.54 1.62 -8.65
C ALA A 303 -4.52 2.64 -9.24
N ILE A 304 -4.05 3.52 -10.13
CA ILE A 304 -4.91 4.50 -10.81
C ILE A 304 -5.96 3.79 -11.66
N LYS A 305 -5.57 2.81 -12.49
CA LYS A 305 -6.49 2.05 -13.36
C LYS A 305 -7.59 1.36 -12.56
N GLU A 306 -7.20 0.67 -11.49
CA GLU A 306 -8.12 -0.09 -10.66
C GLU A 306 -9.02 0.82 -9.82
N PHE A 307 -8.50 1.92 -9.29
CA PHE A 307 -9.31 2.90 -8.56
C PHE A 307 -10.34 3.55 -9.47
N ASP A 308 -9.93 3.99 -10.66
CA ASP A 308 -10.83 4.55 -11.68
C ASP A 308 -11.94 3.55 -12.07
N LYS A 309 -11.57 2.29 -12.32
CA LYS A 309 -12.54 1.25 -12.72
C LYS A 309 -13.50 0.87 -11.58
N GLN A 310 -12.97 0.58 -10.39
CA GLN A 310 -13.75 0.04 -9.28
C GLN A 310 -14.57 1.11 -8.54
N ILE A 311 -14.01 2.31 -8.36
CA ILE A 311 -14.62 3.36 -7.53
C ILE A 311 -15.36 4.40 -8.37
N LEU A 312 -14.84 4.73 -9.56
CA LEU A 312 -15.35 5.81 -10.41
C LEU A 312 -16.04 5.33 -11.70
N GLY A 313 -16.16 4.02 -11.90
CA GLY A 313 -16.84 3.42 -13.06
C GLY A 313 -16.05 3.45 -14.38
N GLY A 314 -14.77 3.81 -14.35
CA GLY A 314 -13.83 3.58 -15.46
C GLY A 314 -13.93 4.54 -16.64
N LYS A 315 -14.65 5.66 -16.51
CA LYS A 315 -14.99 6.55 -17.63
C LYS A 315 -14.78 8.04 -17.34
N MET A 316 -14.58 8.43 -16.08
CA MET A 316 -14.50 9.85 -15.71
C MET A 316 -13.23 10.51 -16.27
N PRO A 317 -13.30 11.81 -16.64
CA PRO A 317 -12.11 12.63 -16.84
C PRO A 317 -11.38 12.90 -15.52
N TRP A 318 -10.07 13.01 -15.58
CA TRP A 318 -9.18 13.35 -14.48
C TRP A 318 -8.57 14.73 -14.70
N ILE A 319 -8.85 15.61 -13.75
CA ILE A 319 -8.40 17.00 -13.74
C ILE A 319 -7.13 17.10 -12.91
N ILE A 320 -6.11 17.75 -13.47
CA ILE A 320 -4.83 17.96 -12.80
C ILE A 320 -4.41 19.43 -12.86
N GLY A 321 -4.04 19.98 -11.70
CA GLY A 321 -3.33 21.25 -11.65
C GLY A 321 -1.87 21.04 -12.07
N MET A 322 -1.45 21.67 -13.17
CA MET A 322 -0.10 21.56 -13.70
C MET A 322 0.72 22.80 -13.31
N SER A 323 1.49 22.69 -12.23
CA SER A 323 2.28 23.81 -11.69
C SER A 323 3.64 23.98 -12.39
N GLY A 324 4.04 23.04 -13.24
CA GLY A 324 5.41 22.97 -13.78
C GLY A 324 6.41 22.33 -12.82
N GLY A 325 5.99 21.98 -11.61
CA GLY A 325 6.80 21.22 -10.66
C GLY A 325 6.80 19.71 -10.94
N ILE A 326 7.78 19.02 -10.35
CA ILE A 326 8.00 17.58 -10.56
C ILE A 326 6.80 16.71 -10.18
N ASP A 327 6.13 17.02 -9.07
CA ASP A 327 5.03 16.18 -8.56
C ASP A 327 3.84 16.18 -9.52
N SER A 328 3.42 17.35 -9.99
CA SER A 328 2.36 17.47 -11.00
C SER A 328 2.76 16.86 -12.34
N SER A 329 4.04 16.96 -12.71
CA SER A 329 4.57 16.38 -13.94
C SER A 329 4.52 14.85 -13.91
N LEU A 330 4.98 14.26 -12.81
CA LEU A 330 4.92 12.82 -12.58
C LEU A 330 3.47 12.32 -12.61
N ASN A 331 2.56 12.97 -11.88
CA ASN A 331 1.15 12.59 -11.88
C ASN A 331 0.50 12.68 -13.25
N ALA A 332 0.82 13.70 -14.06
CA ALA A 332 0.32 13.80 -15.44
C ALA A 332 0.76 12.59 -16.27
N VAL A 333 2.04 12.21 -16.18
CA VAL A 333 2.55 11.01 -16.86
C VAL A 333 1.84 9.75 -16.36
N LEU A 334 1.73 9.56 -15.05
CA LEU A 334 1.08 8.39 -14.45
C LEU A 334 -0.39 8.27 -14.89
N LEU A 335 -1.15 9.37 -14.88
CA LEU A 335 -2.54 9.41 -15.33
C LEU A 335 -2.65 9.04 -16.81
N VAL A 336 -1.80 9.59 -17.69
CA VAL A 336 -1.85 9.29 -19.13
C VAL A 336 -1.49 7.84 -19.41
N LYS A 337 -0.46 7.29 -18.75
CA LYS A 337 -0.09 5.87 -18.88
C LYS A 337 -1.15 4.94 -18.30
N ALA A 338 -1.91 5.39 -17.30
CA ALA A 338 -3.01 4.63 -16.72
C ALA A 338 -4.29 4.68 -17.57
N LEU A 339 -4.71 5.86 -18.00
CA LEU A 339 -6.09 6.11 -18.44
C LEU A 339 -6.20 6.54 -19.91
N GLY A 340 -5.06 6.84 -20.55
CA GLY A 340 -4.98 7.46 -21.87
C GLY A 340 -5.12 8.99 -21.80
N ASN A 341 -4.55 9.67 -22.79
CA ASN A 341 -4.48 11.14 -22.82
C ASN A 341 -5.85 11.84 -22.90
N LYS A 342 -6.82 11.26 -23.62
CA LYS A 342 -8.17 11.83 -23.80
C LYS A 342 -8.96 12.02 -22.50
N ARG A 343 -8.58 11.33 -21.42
CA ARG A 343 -9.24 11.42 -20.12
C ARG A 343 -8.47 12.28 -19.12
N VAL A 344 -7.39 12.93 -19.53
CA VAL A 344 -6.58 13.77 -18.65
C VAL A 344 -6.66 15.21 -19.15
N ILE A 345 -7.03 16.13 -18.25
CA ILE A 345 -7.17 17.55 -18.57
C ILE A 345 -6.31 18.36 -17.58
N GLY A 346 -5.31 19.04 -18.13
CA GLY A 346 -4.38 19.88 -17.38
C GLY A 346 -4.85 21.34 -17.30
N TYR A 347 -4.72 21.94 -16.11
CA TYR A 347 -4.95 23.36 -15.90
C TYR A 347 -3.75 24.00 -15.22
N ASN A 348 -3.16 25.00 -15.86
CA ASN A 348 -2.21 25.91 -15.23
C ASN A 348 -2.96 27.17 -14.77
N MET A 349 -2.83 27.49 -13.47
CA MET A 349 -3.58 28.56 -12.80
C MET A 349 -2.59 29.54 -12.19
N ALA A 350 -1.93 30.32 -13.05
CA ALA A 350 -0.85 31.20 -12.67
C ALA A 350 -1.32 32.37 -11.79
N SER A 351 -0.48 32.77 -10.84
CA SER A 351 -0.51 34.09 -10.19
C SER A 351 0.69 34.90 -10.65
N ARG A 352 0.77 36.16 -10.22
CA ARG A 352 1.89 37.07 -10.52
C ARG A 352 3.28 36.61 -10.05
N PHE A 353 3.36 35.53 -9.26
CA PHE A 353 4.61 34.98 -8.75
C PHE A 353 5.13 33.78 -9.55
N ASN A 354 4.34 33.24 -10.48
CA ASN A 354 4.77 32.13 -11.33
C ASN A 354 5.81 32.60 -12.34
N SER A 355 6.84 31.78 -12.56
CA SER A 355 7.88 32.07 -13.55
C SER A 355 7.49 31.58 -14.94
N ASP A 356 7.93 32.29 -15.99
CA ASP A 356 7.71 31.85 -17.39
C ASP A 356 8.23 30.41 -17.61
N LYS A 357 9.35 30.07 -16.94
CA LYS A 357 9.95 28.75 -16.99
C LYS A 357 9.04 27.63 -16.45
N THR A 358 8.33 27.82 -15.33
CA THR A 358 7.42 26.78 -14.80
C THR A 358 6.17 26.63 -15.67
N ILE A 359 5.69 27.72 -16.25
CA ILE A 359 4.58 27.70 -17.22
C ILE A 359 4.98 26.93 -18.49
N ASP A 360 6.15 27.22 -19.05
CA ASP A 360 6.65 26.55 -20.26
C ASP A 360 6.84 25.05 -20.03
N ILE A 361 7.43 24.63 -18.91
CA ILE A 361 7.59 23.21 -18.57
C ILE A 361 6.23 22.48 -18.51
N ALA A 362 5.22 23.09 -17.88
CA ALA A 362 3.88 22.50 -17.82
C ALA A 362 3.25 22.34 -19.20
N LYS A 363 3.40 23.34 -20.06
CA LYS A 363 2.88 23.36 -21.42
C LYS A 363 3.57 22.34 -22.32
N GLU A 364 4.90 22.28 -22.29
CA GLU A 364 5.68 21.32 -23.06
C GLU A 364 5.33 19.88 -22.69
N LEU A 365 5.22 19.59 -21.38
CA LEU A 365 4.78 18.27 -20.93
C LEU A 365 3.37 17.93 -21.44
N ALA A 366 2.44 18.88 -21.39
CA ALA A 366 1.08 18.66 -21.89
C ALA A 366 1.06 18.34 -23.39
N ILE A 367 1.90 19.04 -24.18
CA ILE A 367 2.10 18.77 -25.62
C ILE A 367 2.66 17.36 -25.83
N LYS A 368 3.74 16.98 -25.13
CA LYS A 368 4.37 15.65 -25.21
C LYS A 368 3.37 14.53 -24.87
N LEU A 369 2.55 14.73 -23.85
CA LEU A 369 1.52 13.76 -23.44
C LEU A 369 0.27 13.76 -24.33
N GLY A 370 0.08 14.81 -25.16
CA GLY A 370 -1.10 14.98 -26.00
C GLY A 370 -2.40 15.12 -25.19
N ILE A 371 -2.36 15.79 -24.04
CA ILE A 371 -3.52 16.02 -23.17
C ILE A 371 -4.18 17.37 -23.48
N GLU A 372 -5.47 17.48 -23.15
CA GLU A 372 -6.14 18.79 -23.16
C GLU A 372 -5.50 19.67 -22.08
N TYR A 373 -5.12 20.91 -22.42
CA TYR A 373 -4.41 21.81 -21.52
C TYR A 373 -4.93 23.24 -21.65
N HIS A 374 -5.13 23.88 -20.50
CA HIS A 374 -5.64 25.25 -20.40
C HIS A 374 -4.76 26.09 -19.48
N GLU A 375 -4.48 27.31 -19.92
CA GLU A 375 -3.77 28.33 -19.15
C GLU A 375 -4.77 29.40 -18.69
N GLY A 376 -4.68 29.82 -17.44
CA GLY A 376 -5.50 30.88 -16.87
C GLY A 376 -4.83 31.49 -15.65
N SER A 377 -5.39 32.60 -15.17
CA SER A 377 -4.88 33.32 -14.01
C SER A 377 -5.90 33.39 -12.88
N ILE A 378 -5.41 33.29 -11.63
CA ILE A 378 -6.24 33.47 -10.43
C ILE A 378 -6.34 34.92 -9.96
N GLU A 379 -5.64 35.87 -10.58
CA GLU A 379 -5.53 37.26 -10.10
C GLU A 379 -6.89 37.95 -9.93
N SER A 380 -7.83 37.74 -10.86
CA SER A 380 -9.17 38.32 -10.75
C SER A 380 -9.95 37.77 -9.56
N LEU A 381 -9.80 36.47 -9.26
CA LEU A 381 -10.42 35.83 -8.10
C LEU A 381 -9.78 36.32 -6.80
N THR A 382 -8.46 36.46 -6.79
CA THR A 382 -7.72 37.00 -5.64
C THR A 382 -8.15 38.43 -5.33
N LYS A 383 -8.26 39.29 -6.36
CA LYS A 383 -8.75 40.66 -6.21
C LYS A 383 -10.18 40.69 -5.67
N ALA A 384 -11.10 39.93 -6.26
CA ALA A 384 -12.49 39.85 -5.80
C ALA A 384 -12.59 39.33 -4.35
N THR A 385 -11.70 38.41 -3.96
CA THR A 385 -11.61 37.89 -2.59
C THR A 385 -11.20 39.00 -1.63
N ASN A 386 -10.15 39.76 -1.95
CA ASN A 386 -9.71 40.91 -1.13
C ASN A 386 -10.79 42.00 -1.02
N GLU A 387 -11.47 42.33 -2.13
CA GLU A 387 -12.60 43.26 -2.13
C GLU A 387 -13.73 42.77 -1.21
N THR A 388 -14.02 41.47 -1.22
CA THR A 388 -15.02 40.86 -0.34
C THR A 388 -14.57 40.91 1.13
N LEU A 389 -13.30 40.57 1.44
CA LEU A 389 -12.77 40.64 2.80
C LEU A 389 -12.84 42.06 3.37
N ALA A 390 -12.59 43.07 2.53
CA ALA A 390 -12.71 44.48 2.92
C ALA A 390 -14.13 44.85 3.38
N THR A 391 -15.18 44.23 2.82
CA THR A 391 -16.57 44.45 3.29
C THR A 391 -16.82 43.96 4.72
N TYR A 392 -15.98 43.03 5.20
CA TYR A 392 -15.96 42.53 6.58
C TYR A 392 -14.96 43.28 7.48
N GLN A 393 -14.49 44.46 7.06
CA GLN A 393 -13.53 45.29 7.81
C GLN A 393 -12.17 44.60 8.03
N LEU A 394 -11.77 43.73 7.10
CA LEU A 394 -10.44 43.13 7.08
C LEU A 394 -9.55 43.88 6.08
N GLU A 395 -8.30 44.10 6.48
CA GLU A 395 -7.30 44.72 5.59
C GLU A 395 -7.03 43.83 4.37
N PRO A 396 -7.00 44.38 3.14
CA PRO A 396 -6.60 43.65 1.95
C PRO A 396 -5.21 43.01 2.13
N LEU A 397 -5.08 41.78 1.69
CA LEU A 397 -3.83 41.03 1.80
C LEU A 397 -3.13 40.98 0.45
N GLU A 398 -1.85 41.36 0.41
CA GLU A 398 -1.03 41.25 -0.81
C GLU A 398 0.21 40.36 -0.62
N GLU A 399 0.51 39.99 0.63
CA GLU A 399 1.62 39.16 1.03
C GLU A 399 1.35 38.39 2.33
N GLY A 400 2.26 37.50 2.70
CA GLY A 400 2.21 36.73 3.95
C GLY A 400 1.38 35.45 3.88
N LEU A 401 1.48 34.65 4.94
CA LEU A 401 0.90 33.30 4.99
C LEU A 401 -0.62 33.26 4.73
N PRO A 402 -1.46 34.20 5.25
CA PRO A 402 -2.88 34.23 4.89
C PRO A 402 -3.13 34.39 3.39
N TYR A 403 -2.35 35.25 2.72
CA TYR A 403 -2.46 35.49 1.27
C TYR A 403 -2.02 34.28 0.45
N GLU A 404 -0.89 33.65 0.83
CA GLU A 404 -0.41 32.40 0.24
C GLU A 404 -1.50 31.31 0.32
N ASN A 405 -2.13 31.14 1.48
CA ASN A 405 -3.22 30.17 1.68
C ASN A 405 -4.47 30.51 0.85
N ILE A 406 -4.83 31.79 0.67
CA ILE A 406 -5.96 32.20 -0.17
C ILE A 406 -5.70 31.78 -1.62
N GLN A 407 -4.51 32.08 -2.17
CA GLN A 407 -4.14 31.69 -3.52
C GLN A 407 -4.25 30.17 -3.73
N ALA A 408 -3.72 29.37 -2.79
CA ALA A 408 -3.82 27.91 -2.87
C ALA A 408 -5.27 27.41 -2.82
N ARG A 409 -6.12 27.98 -1.96
CA ARG A 409 -7.56 27.65 -1.89
C ARG A 409 -8.33 28.02 -3.14
N LEU A 410 -8.00 29.15 -3.77
CA LEU A 410 -8.62 29.55 -5.05
C LEU A 410 -8.26 28.57 -6.17
N ARG A 411 -7.02 28.06 -6.21
CA ARG A 411 -6.65 26.99 -7.15
C ARG A 411 -7.41 25.69 -6.86
N GLY A 412 -7.55 25.31 -5.59
CA GLY A 412 -8.38 24.16 -5.19
C GLY A 412 -9.85 24.31 -5.60
N HIS A 413 -10.41 25.51 -5.40
CA HIS A 413 -11.77 25.85 -5.83
C HIS A 413 -11.93 25.73 -7.36
N LEU A 414 -10.98 26.26 -8.14
CA LEU A 414 -11.02 26.17 -9.60
C LEU A 414 -10.92 24.73 -10.09
N LEU A 415 -9.98 23.92 -9.58
CA LEU A 415 -9.88 22.51 -9.96
C LEU A 415 -11.16 21.74 -9.67
N SER A 416 -11.77 21.98 -8.50
CA SER A 416 -13.06 21.38 -8.15
C SER A 416 -14.17 21.84 -9.09
N SER A 417 -14.17 23.11 -9.48
CA SER A 417 -15.14 23.67 -10.42
C SER A 417 -14.97 23.12 -11.84
N PHE A 418 -13.72 22.96 -12.30
CA PHE A 418 -13.40 22.32 -13.58
C PHE A 418 -13.81 20.85 -13.59
N ALA A 419 -13.56 20.13 -12.49
CA ALA A 419 -14.00 18.75 -12.33
C ALA A 419 -15.54 18.65 -12.38
N ALA A 420 -16.26 19.51 -11.67
CA ALA A 420 -17.72 19.57 -11.74
C ALA A 420 -18.22 19.87 -13.16
N TYR A 421 -17.62 20.85 -13.83
CA TYR A 421 -17.99 21.24 -15.20
C TYR A 421 -17.74 20.13 -16.23
N LYS A 422 -16.63 19.40 -16.10
CA LYS A 422 -16.25 18.31 -16.99
C LYS A 422 -16.87 16.96 -16.60
N GLY A 423 -17.56 16.87 -15.47
CA GLY A 423 -18.05 15.59 -14.91
C GLY A 423 -16.92 14.64 -14.53
N GLY A 424 -15.81 15.17 -14.02
CA GLY A 424 -14.59 14.45 -13.67
C GLY A 424 -14.20 14.54 -12.19
N VAL A 425 -12.99 14.09 -11.88
CA VAL A 425 -12.39 14.13 -10.53
C VAL A 425 -11.00 14.77 -10.55
N VAL A 426 -10.55 15.27 -9.40
CA VAL A 426 -9.23 15.90 -9.26
C VAL A 426 -8.20 14.88 -8.76
N ILE A 427 -7.00 14.84 -9.34
CA ILE A 427 -5.85 14.13 -8.76
C ILE A 427 -5.13 15.00 -7.74
N ASN A 428 -4.71 14.42 -6.62
CA ASN A 428 -3.87 15.12 -5.66
C ASN A 428 -2.38 14.97 -6.00
N ASN A 429 -1.66 16.09 -6.00
CA ASN A 429 -0.22 16.15 -6.32
C ASN A 429 0.70 16.11 -5.10
N GLY A 430 0.17 16.07 -3.87
CA GLY A 430 1.01 16.13 -2.68
C GLY A 430 1.78 14.83 -2.45
N ASN A 431 3.03 14.96 -2.01
CA ASN A 431 3.91 13.82 -1.71
C ASN A 431 3.97 13.51 -0.20
N LYS A 432 4.66 12.42 0.14
CA LYS A 432 4.75 11.93 1.53
C LYS A 432 5.38 12.93 2.49
N ILE A 433 6.34 13.75 2.04
CA ILE A 433 7.06 14.69 2.91
C ILE A 433 6.18 15.90 3.22
N GLU A 434 5.50 16.44 2.21
CA GLU A 434 4.50 17.50 2.39
C GLU A 434 3.39 17.05 3.33
N LEU A 435 2.91 15.81 3.14
CA LEU A 435 1.91 15.20 4.00
C LEU A 435 2.42 15.04 5.44
N ALA A 436 3.62 14.49 5.61
CA ALA A 436 4.28 14.30 6.90
C ALA A 436 4.40 15.60 7.69
N MET A 437 4.81 16.68 7.02
CA MET A 437 5.02 17.97 7.66
C MET A 437 3.76 18.84 7.73
N GLY A 438 2.68 18.42 7.07
CA GLY A 438 1.51 19.26 6.82
C GLY A 438 1.86 20.53 6.05
N TYR A 439 2.90 20.47 5.20
CA TYR A 439 3.36 21.58 4.35
C TYR A 439 2.49 21.67 3.09
N ALA A 440 1.21 21.97 3.33
CA ALA A 440 0.16 22.05 2.34
C ALA A 440 -0.95 22.98 2.84
N THR A 441 -1.71 23.58 1.95
CA THR A 441 -2.89 24.38 2.29
C THR A 441 -4.15 23.51 2.29
N LEU A 442 -4.76 23.34 3.46
CA LEU A 442 -6.03 22.61 3.56
C LEU A 442 -7.10 23.24 2.66
N TYR A 443 -7.73 22.40 1.83
CA TYR A 443 -8.71 22.76 0.79
C TYR A 443 -8.14 23.56 -0.40
N GLY A 444 -6.81 23.70 -0.46
CA GLY A 444 -6.09 24.18 -1.62
C GLY A 444 -5.47 23.02 -2.38
N ASP A 445 -4.18 22.79 -2.16
CA ASP A 445 -3.38 21.71 -2.77
C ASP A 445 -3.66 20.32 -2.17
N THR A 446 -4.34 20.23 -1.02
CA THR A 446 -4.68 18.94 -0.38
C THR A 446 -5.91 18.24 -0.98
N ILE A 447 -6.59 18.84 -1.96
CA ILE A 447 -7.82 18.25 -2.53
C ILE A 447 -7.50 17.11 -3.51
N GLY A 448 -8.48 16.24 -3.75
CA GLY A 448 -8.43 15.21 -4.78
C GLY A 448 -9.33 14.02 -4.46
N ALA A 449 -9.50 13.13 -5.44
CA ALA A 449 -10.13 11.82 -5.27
C ALA A 449 -9.12 10.73 -4.88
N LEU A 450 -7.84 10.91 -5.25
CA LEU A 450 -6.75 9.98 -5.01
C LEU A 450 -5.43 10.75 -4.85
N SER A 451 -4.59 10.35 -3.90
CA SER A 451 -3.19 10.77 -3.82
C SER A 451 -2.26 9.62 -4.19
N THR A 452 -1.75 9.67 -5.41
CA THR A 452 -0.84 8.64 -5.94
C THR A 452 0.56 8.78 -5.35
N LEU A 453 0.98 10.01 -5.03
CA LEU A 453 2.32 10.32 -4.53
C LEU A 453 2.40 10.42 -3.00
N GLY A 454 1.26 10.34 -2.31
CA GLY A 454 1.16 10.55 -0.86
C GLY A 454 1.98 9.58 -0.01
N ASP A 455 2.44 8.46 -0.58
CA ASP A 455 3.34 7.50 0.08
C ASP A 455 4.74 7.42 -0.58
N LEU A 456 5.08 8.39 -1.42
CA LEU A 456 6.42 8.55 -2.02
C LEU A 456 7.16 9.72 -1.40
N THR A 457 8.41 9.46 -1.01
CA THR A 457 9.34 10.56 -0.67
C THR A 457 9.76 11.31 -1.91
N LYS A 458 10.30 12.52 -1.76
CA LYS A 458 10.77 13.32 -2.89
C LYS A 458 11.96 12.65 -3.58
N VAL A 459 12.82 11.98 -2.83
CA VAL A 459 13.90 11.14 -3.40
C VAL A 459 13.35 10.03 -4.29
N GLN A 460 12.34 9.30 -3.83
CA GLN A 460 11.70 8.25 -4.64
C GLN A 460 11.02 8.82 -5.90
N ILE A 461 10.47 10.04 -5.82
CA ILE A 461 9.94 10.76 -6.99
C ILE A 461 11.08 11.04 -8.00
N PHE A 462 12.26 11.50 -7.57
CA PHE A 462 13.40 11.72 -8.48
C PHE A 462 13.84 10.44 -9.19
N GLU A 463 13.99 9.35 -8.44
CA GLU A 463 14.37 8.04 -8.97
C GLU A 463 13.34 7.50 -9.97
N LEU A 464 12.05 7.68 -9.66
CA LEU A 464 10.95 7.26 -10.53
C LEU A 464 10.89 8.11 -11.81
N CYS A 465 11.05 9.43 -11.73
CA CYS A 465 11.09 10.31 -12.90
C CYS A 465 12.27 9.97 -13.82
N THR A 466 13.44 9.68 -13.24
CA THR A 466 14.62 9.23 -13.98
C THR A 466 14.34 7.90 -14.69
N SER A 467 13.72 6.96 -13.98
CA SER A 467 13.33 5.66 -14.55
C SER A 467 12.33 5.82 -15.69
N ILE A 468 11.33 6.70 -15.55
CA ILE A 468 10.32 7.00 -16.59
C ILE A 468 11.00 7.53 -17.85
N ASN A 469 11.89 8.52 -17.72
CA ASN A 469 12.60 9.09 -18.86
C ASN A 469 13.44 8.04 -19.60
N LYS A 470 14.08 7.13 -18.86
CA LYS A 470 14.83 6.00 -19.42
C LYS A 470 13.92 4.98 -20.12
N ILE A 471 12.86 4.53 -19.46
CA ILE A 471 11.94 3.48 -19.95
C ILE A 471 11.23 3.92 -21.23
N TYR A 472 10.79 5.18 -21.28
CA TYR A 472 10.05 5.68 -22.44
C TYR A 472 10.93 6.34 -23.50
N ASN A 473 12.23 6.54 -23.23
CA ASN A 473 13.22 7.09 -24.16
C ASN A 473 12.76 8.39 -24.86
N ASP A 474 12.08 9.27 -24.10
CA ASP A 474 11.35 10.43 -24.63
C ASP A 474 11.48 11.68 -23.75
N GLU A 475 12.39 11.66 -22.74
CA GLU A 475 12.59 12.76 -21.77
C GLU A 475 11.27 13.46 -21.40
N LEU A 476 10.27 12.66 -21.02
CA LEU A 476 8.91 13.14 -20.78
C LEU A 476 8.91 14.20 -19.69
N ILE A 477 9.65 13.94 -18.61
CA ILE A 477 9.79 14.83 -17.47
C ILE A 477 11.06 15.66 -17.63
N ASP A 478 10.93 16.98 -17.53
CA ASP A 478 12.06 17.91 -17.67
C ASP A 478 13.19 17.57 -16.67
N PRO A 479 14.42 17.28 -17.14
CA PRO A 479 15.54 16.90 -16.27
C PRO A 479 15.91 17.96 -15.23
N SER A 480 15.63 19.25 -15.47
CA SER A 480 15.94 20.33 -14.53
C SER A 480 15.12 20.24 -13.24
N LEU A 481 13.99 19.54 -13.27
CA LEU A 481 13.14 19.26 -12.10
C LEU A 481 13.67 18.11 -11.22
N ILE A 482 14.53 17.25 -11.76
CA ILE A 482 14.99 16.04 -11.08
C ILE A 482 16.21 16.37 -10.24
N GLY A 483 16.13 16.13 -8.93
CA GLY A 483 17.25 16.35 -8.02
C GLY A 483 18.37 15.34 -8.25
N GLU A 484 19.60 15.82 -8.36
CA GLU A 484 20.81 14.98 -8.44
C GLU A 484 21.60 15.08 -7.13
N LEU A 485 21.96 13.93 -6.53
CA LEU A 485 22.79 13.91 -5.34
C LEU A 485 24.25 14.25 -5.69
N LYS A 486 24.74 15.40 -5.21
CA LYS A 486 26.15 15.83 -5.36
C LYS A 486 26.72 16.24 -4.01
N LYS A 487 27.83 15.62 -3.60
CA LYS A 487 28.53 15.89 -2.33
C LYS A 487 27.58 15.87 -1.12
N GLY A 488 26.72 14.84 -1.05
CA GLY A 488 25.76 14.67 0.05
C GLY A 488 24.50 15.55 -0.04
N LYS A 489 24.32 16.40 -1.05
CA LYS A 489 23.13 17.25 -1.17
C LYS A 489 22.48 17.14 -2.55
N TYR A 490 21.15 17.17 -2.59
CA TYR A 490 20.42 17.26 -3.84
C TYR A 490 20.56 18.67 -4.45
N VAL A 491 21.00 18.71 -5.71
CA VAL A 491 21.06 19.92 -6.53
C VAL A 491 20.04 19.85 -7.66
N PHE A 492 19.55 21.00 -8.09
CA PHE A 492 18.45 21.12 -9.04
C PHE A 492 18.79 22.09 -10.15
N GLY A 493 18.32 21.83 -11.37
CA GLY A 493 18.29 22.84 -12.44
C GLY A 493 17.18 23.87 -12.24
N LEU A 494 16.10 23.46 -11.57
CA LEU A 494 15.02 24.32 -11.08
C LEU A 494 14.64 23.88 -9.66
N ILE A 495 14.84 24.77 -8.69
CA ILE A 495 14.66 24.45 -7.26
C ILE A 495 13.16 24.28 -6.94
N PRO A 496 12.76 23.24 -6.18
CA PRO A 496 11.38 23.09 -5.72
C PRO A 496 10.86 24.31 -4.95
N SER A 497 9.68 24.79 -5.35
CA SER A 497 9.01 25.96 -4.78
C SER A 497 7.51 25.92 -5.04
N ALA A 498 6.72 26.48 -4.12
CA ALA A 498 5.29 26.69 -4.30
C ALA A 498 4.92 27.97 -5.10
N GLU A 499 5.91 28.86 -5.38
CA GLU A 499 5.71 30.12 -6.11
C GLU A 499 4.49 30.95 -5.61
N LEU A 500 4.29 31.06 -4.29
CA LEU A 500 3.19 31.84 -3.68
C LEU A 500 3.62 33.24 -3.21
N LYS A 501 4.94 33.49 -3.18
CA LYS A 501 5.59 34.77 -2.86
C LYS A 501 6.95 34.88 -3.57
N PRO A 502 7.56 36.08 -3.64
CA PRO A 502 8.85 36.27 -4.31
C PRO A 502 9.97 35.43 -3.70
N ASN A 503 10.80 34.80 -4.56
CA ASN A 503 11.98 34.01 -4.18
C ASN A 503 11.73 32.90 -3.15
N GLN A 504 10.53 32.31 -3.15
CA GLN A 504 10.18 31.21 -2.25
C GLN A 504 10.98 29.94 -2.57
N ILE A 505 11.44 29.24 -1.53
CA ILE A 505 12.04 27.90 -1.61
C ILE A 505 11.43 27.06 -0.49
N ASP A 506 11.20 25.77 -0.76
CA ASP A 506 10.70 24.84 0.24
C ASP A 506 11.75 24.62 1.35
N PRO A 507 11.34 24.60 2.64
CA PRO A 507 12.29 24.53 3.76
C PRO A 507 12.89 23.12 3.97
N MET A 508 12.41 22.13 3.22
CA MET A 508 12.81 20.73 3.35
C MET A 508 14.28 20.52 2.97
N LYS A 509 14.99 19.77 3.81
CA LYS A 509 16.33 19.26 3.55
C LYS A 509 16.22 17.93 2.81
N TRP A 510 15.95 18.01 1.50
CA TRP A 510 15.76 16.83 0.63
C TRP A 510 16.89 15.82 0.79
N GLY A 511 16.52 14.54 0.92
CA GLY A 511 17.39 13.44 1.33
C GLY A 511 17.30 13.18 2.83
N TYR A 512 17.58 14.17 3.67
CA TYR A 512 17.55 14.01 5.13
C TYR A 512 16.13 13.86 5.68
N HIS A 513 15.22 14.78 5.33
CA HIS A 513 13.82 14.69 5.80
C HIS A 513 13.10 13.51 5.15
N ASP A 514 13.43 13.14 3.91
CA ASP A 514 12.96 11.91 3.27
C ASP A 514 13.32 10.67 4.09
N TRP A 515 14.59 10.54 4.49
CA TRP A 515 15.06 9.46 5.34
C TRP A 515 14.43 9.49 6.73
N LEU A 516 14.31 10.67 7.35
CA LEU A 516 13.75 10.80 8.69
C LEU A 516 12.27 10.39 8.74
N VAL A 517 11.48 10.80 7.74
CA VAL A 517 10.07 10.37 7.60
C VAL A 517 10.00 8.85 7.46
N GLN A 518 10.83 8.24 6.61
CA GLN A 518 10.87 6.79 6.45
C GLN A 518 11.28 6.09 7.75
N TYR A 519 12.35 6.54 8.41
CA TYR A 519 12.86 5.98 9.65
C TYR A 519 11.80 5.94 10.77
N LEU A 520 11.04 7.04 10.91
CA LEU A 520 9.99 7.14 11.93
C LEU A 520 8.73 6.31 11.60
N MET A 521 8.46 6.04 10.33
CA MET A 521 7.22 5.37 9.90
C MET A 521 7.37 3.89 9.54
N GLU A 522 8.54 3.48 9.06
CA GLU A 522 8.73 2.13 8.53
C GLU A 522 8.52 1.09 9.63
N TYR A 523 7.62 0.13 9.38
CA TYR A 523 7.22 -0.85 10.39
C TYR A 523 8.29 -1.92 10.65
N PRO A 524 8.64 -2.21 11.93
CA PRO A 524 8.14 -1.55 13.14
C PRO A 524 8.70 -0.14 13.30
N SER A 525 7.82 0.84 13.55
CA SER A 525 8.17 2.27 13.59
C SER A 525 9.20 2.60 14.66
N HIS A 526 10.16 3.46 14.34
CA HIS A 526 11.14 3.93 15.32
C HIS A 526 10.65 5.15 16.10
N HIS A 527 10.95 5.18 17.39
CA HIS A 527 10.62 6.33 18.23
C HIS A 527 11.67 7.45 18.03
N PRO A 528 11.27 8.74 18.03
CA PRO A 528 12.17 9.90 17.95
C PRO A 528 13.36 9.85 18.94
N ILE A 529 13.13 9.30 20.15
CA ILE A 529 14.14 9.11 21.20
C ILE A 529 15.32 8.26 20.72
N VAL A 530 15.07 7.22 19.93
CA VAL A 530 16.12 6.34 19.41
C VAL A 530 17.09 7.13 18.54
N TRP A 531 16.54 8.03 17.72
CA TRP A 531 17.35 8.88 16.86
C TRP A 531 18.15 9.93 17.64
N LEU A 532 17.55 10.56 18.65
CA LEU A 532 18.26 11.49 19.54
C LEU A 532 19.40 10.79 20.31
N LYS A 533 19.18 9.57 20.81
CA LYS A 533 20.23 8.76 21.45
C LYS A 533 21.37 8.45 20.48
N ALA A 534 21.04 8.04 19.26
CA ALA A 534 22.03 7.78 18.21
C ALA A 534 22.84 9.02 17.84
N TYR A 535 22.21 10.21 17.86
CA TYR A 535 22.93 11.46 17.66
C TYR A 535 23.92 11.72 18.80
N LYS A 536 23.43 11.61 20.05
CA LYS A 536 24.18 11.87 21.29
C LYS A 536 25.41 10.95 21.44
N ASP A 537 25.27 9.66 21.15
CA ASP A 537 26.37 8.69 21.30
C ASP A 537 27.29 8.60 20.07
N GLY A 538 26.98 9.35 19.00
CA GLY A 538 27.76 9.40 17.77
C GLY A 538 27.50 8.24 16.80
N SER A 539 26.63 7.29 17.12
CA SER A 539 26.29 6.18 16.23
C SER A 539 25.54 6.61 14.97
N TRP A 540 24.92 7.80 14.98
CA TRP A 540 24.34 8.43 13.78
C TRP A 540 25.33 8.54 12.60
N LYS A 541 26.63 8.65 12.88
CA LYS A 541 27.69 8.71 11.86
C LYS A 541 27.84 7.43 11.04
N LYS A 542 27.28 6.32 11.52
CA LYS A 542 27.26 5.02 10.82
C LYS A 542 26.01 4.84 9.96
N GLN A 543 25.07 5.77 10.03
CA GLN A 543 23.84 5.67 9.26
C GLN A 543 24.07 6.10 7.80
N PRO A 544 23.30 5.54 6.84
CA PRO A 544 23.40 5.91 5.43
C PRO A 544 23.22 7.40 5.16
N ILE A 545 22.56 8.13 6.08
CA ILE A 545 22.26 9.55 5.94
C ILE A 545 23.38 10.50 6.39
N TYR A 546 24.49 9.97 6.92
CA TYR A 546 25.59 10.76 7.50
C TYR A 546 26.09 11.89 6.58
N GLU A 547 26.45 11.55 5.33
CA GLU A 547 26.99 12.54 4.38
C GLU A 547 25.98 13.66 4.08
N THR A 548 24.69 13.31 4.03
CA THR A 548 23.62 14.28 3.80
C THR A 548 23.45 15.22 4.98
N MET A 549 23.51 14.69 6.20
CA MET A 549 23.47 15.51 7.40
C MET A 549 24.63 16.52 7.43
N VAL A 550 25.86 16.07 7.17
CA VAL A 550 27.04 16.95 7.10
C VAL A 550 26.86 18.04 6.03
N ALA A 551 26.36 17.68 4.85
CA ALA A 551 26.15 18.64 3.76
C ALA A 551 25.12 19.75 4.10
N TYR A 552 24.20 19.48 5.03
CA TYR A 552 23.27 20.47 5.57
C TYR A 552 23.75 21.15 6.86
N GLY A 553 24.95 20.83 7.35
CA GLY A 553 25.48 21.33 8.63
C GLY A 553 24.81 20.74 9.86
N LEU A 554 24.10 19.61 9.71
CA LEU A 554 23.43 18.89 10.80
C LEU A 554 24.37 18.00 11.60
N ASP A 555 25.67 18.04 11.33
CA ASP A 555 26.72 17.54 12.21
C ASP A 555 27.03 18.51 13.36
N HIS A 556 26.59 19.77 13.24
CA HIS A 556 26.60 20.73 14.33
C HIS A 556 25.40 20.52 15.26
N PRO A 557 25.63 20.22 16.56
CA PRO A 557 24.55 19.82 17.47
C PRO A 557 23.38 20.80 17.58
N ARG A 558 23.65 22.11 17.57
CA ARG A 558 22.58 23.13 17.63
C ARG A 558 21.71 23.14 16.39
N ALA A 559 22.32 23.10 15.20
CA ALA A 559 21.60 23.07 13.93
C ALA A 559 20.74 21.80 13.81
N PHE A 560 21.28 20.65 14.23
CA PHE A 560 20.51 19.40 14.32
C PHE A 560 19.29 19.53 15.23
N VAL A 561 19.48 20.04 16.45
CA VAL A 561 18.38 20.17 17.43
C VAL A 561 17.31 21.15 16.94
N GLU A 562 17.70 22.28 16.36
CA GLU A 562 16.75 23.26 15.81
C GLU A 562 15.92 22.66 14.66
N ASP A 563 16.57 21.98 13.71
CA ASP A 563 15.90 21.33 12.60
C ASP A 563 14.97 20.21 13.07
N PHE A 564 15.44 19.35 13.97
CA PHE A 564 14.65 18.24 14.51
C PHE A 564 13.41 18.71 15.26
N VAL A 565 13.55 19.72 16.12
CA VAL A 565 12.41 20.30 16.87
C VAL A 565 11.41 20.96 15.91
N TRP A 566 11.91 21.69 14.90
CA TRP A 566 11.04 22.26 13.87
C TRP A 566 10.27 21.16 13.11
N PHE A 567 10.97 20.11 12.68
CA PHE A 567 10.37 18.98 11.98
C PHE A 567 9.30 18.28 12.82
N MET A 568 9.59 17.93 14.08
CA MET A 568 8.64 17.24 14.96
C MET A 568 7.39 18.10 15.27
N LYS A 569 7.57 19.42 15.44
CA LYS A 569 6.44 20.34 15.60
C LYS A 569 5.59 20.45 14.34
N ALA A 570 6.22 20.53 13.16
CA ALA A 570 5.51 20.54 11.89
C ALA A 570 4.75 19.23 11.68
N TRP A 571 5.41 18.09 11.93
CA TRP A 571 4.81 16.77 11.88
C TRP A 571 3.54 16.67 12.71
N GLN A 572 3.60 17.04 13.98
CA GLN A 572 2.44 16.98 14.87
C GLN A 572 1.34 17.94 14.43
N LYS A 573 1.68 19.20 14.10
CA LYS A 573 0.70 20.17 13.62
C LYS A 573 0.07 19.75 12.30
N GLY A 574 0.73 18.93 11.50
CA GLY A 574 0.22 18.42 10.23
C GLY A 574 -0.91 17.40 10.34
N ILE A 575 -1.13 16.78 11.52
CA ILE A 575 -2.10 15.67 11.68
C ILE A 575 -3.50 16.06 11.18
N PHE A 576 -3.99 17.26 11.53
CA PHE A 576 -5.34 17.66 11.14
C PHE A 576 -5.53 17.79 9.63
N LYS A 577 -4.45 18.06 8.89
CA LYS A 577 -4.44 18.06 7.41
C LYS A 577 -4.36 16.65 6.87
N ARG A 578 -3.49 15.81 7.43
CA ARG A 578 -3.32 14.39 7.01
C ARG A 578 -4.61 13.60 7.09
N ILE A 579 -5.38 13.76 8.16
CA ILE A 579 -6.67 13.07 8.34
C ILE A 579 -7.69 13.45 7.26
N GLN A 580 -7.56 14.64 6.66
CA GLN A 580 -8.45 15.13 5.60
C GLN A 580 -7.89 14.92 4.19
N PHE A 581 -6.68 14.37 4.08
CA PHE A 581 -6.06 14.06 2.80
C PHE A 581 -6.84 12.95 2.07
N PRO A 582 -6.88 12.99 0.72
CA PRO A 582 -7.51 11.93 -0.07
C PRO A 582 -6.86 10.57 0.15
N PRO A 583 -7.54 9.47 -0.25
CA PRO A 583 -6.99 8.13 -0.16
C PRO A 583 -5.60 8.04 -0.79
N ILE A 584 -4.66 7.40 -0.10
CA ILE A 584 -3.24 7.34 -0.49
C ILE A 584 -2.94 5.99 -1.11
N VAL A 585 -2.30 5.98 -2.28
CA VAL A 585 -1.73 4.74 -2.84
C VAL A 585 -0.54 4.32 -1.98
N THR A 586 -0.71 3.24 -1.23
CA THR A 586 0.31 2.74 -0.30
C THR A 586 1.29 1.83 -1.03
N VAL A 587 2.57 2.18 -0.92
CA VAL A 587 3.70 1.48 -1.57
C VAL A 587 4.83 1.19 -0.58
N SER A 588 4.79 1.75 0.62
CA SER A 588 5.81 1.57 1.66
C SER A 588 5.29 0.75 2.83
N ARG A 589 6.20 0.31 3.71
CA ARG A 589 5.88 -0.37 4.97
C ARG A 589 5.46 0.59 6.11
N GLY A 590 5.02 1.79 5.78
CA GLY A 590 4.65 2.83 6.74
C GLY A 590 4.02 4.02 6.05
N SER A 591 2.78 3.86 5.58
CA SER A 591 1.98 4.90 4.93
C SER A 591 1.14 5.67 5.96
N PHE A 592 0.85 6.94 5.69
CA PHE A 592 -0.18 7.66 6.45
C PHE A 592 -1.56 7.07 6.16
N GLY A 593 -2.49 7.20 7.11
CA GLY A 593 -3.88 6.72 6.97
C GLY A 593 -4.23 5.66 8.00
N PHE A 594 -4.79 4.54 7.57
CA PHE A 594 -5.11 3.39 8.42
C PHE A 594 -3.87 2.55 8.77
N ASP A 595 -2.82 2.63 7.95
CA ASP A 595 -1.52 1.99 8.21
C ASP A 595 -0.77 2.64 9.40
N TYR A 596 -0.76 3.97 9.47
CA TYR A 596 -0.28 4.75 10.61
C TYR A 596 -1.45 5.51 11.25
N ARG A 597 -2.07 4.92 12.28
CA ARG A 597 -3.27 5.45 12.95
C ARG A 597 -2.92 6.64 13.85
N GLU A 598 -3.42 7.82 13.50
CA GLU A 598 -3.14 9.07 14.23
C GLU A 598 -4.40 9.64 14.90
N SER A 599 -4.20 10.28 16.05
CA SER A 599 -5.23 11.10 16.72
C SER A 599 -4.82 12.58 16.69
N GLN A 600 -5.78 13.50 16.58
CA GLN A 600 -5.52 14.94 16.63
C GLN A 600 -5.20 15.38 18.06
N LEU A 601 -3.94 15.22 18.46
CA LEU A 601 -3.46 15.53 19.81
C LEU A 601 -2.45 16.69 19.77
N PRO A 602 -2.30 17.44 20.88
CA PRO A 602 -1.23 18.43 21.01
C PRO A 602 0.16 17.80 20.90
N TYR A 603 1.17 18.60 20.56
CA TYR A 603 2.57 18.16 20.65
C TYR A 603 2.94 17.92 22.11
N LEU A 604 3.30 16.68 22.42
CA LEU A 604 3.79 16.28 23.71
C LEU A 604 5.31 16.11 23.64
N GLU A 605 6.03 16.98 24.34
CA GLU A 605 7.47 16.83 24.53
C GLU A 605 7.70 16.12 25.87
N SER A 606 8.28 14.92 25.84
CA SER A 606 8.58 14.20 27.08
C SER A 606 9.84 14.75 27.75
N THR A 607 9.93 14.60 29.08
CA THR A 607 11.14 14.98 29.84
C THR A 607 12.40 14.33 29.26
N GLU A 608 12.34 13.06 28.86
CA GLU A 608 13.47 12.36 28.24
C GLU A 608 13.88 13.00 26.90
N ILE A 609 12.93 13.43 26.06
CA ILE A 609 13.25 14.15 24.83
C ILE A 609 13.96 15.46 25.17
N GLN A 610 13.43 16.23 26.13
CA GLN A 610 14.04 17.50 26.52
C GLN A 610 15.47 17.34 27.04
N GLU A 611 15.70 16.38 27.93
CA GLU A 611 17.04 16.04 28.46
C GLU A 611 18.01 15.61 27.36
N LEU A 612 17.54 14.84 26.37
CA LEU A 612 18.36 14.45 25.22
C LEU A 612 18.70 15.64 24.34
N LEU A 613 17.74 16.52 24.05
CA LEU A 613 17.98 17.73 23.26
C LEU A 613 18.99 18.66 23.95
N ASP A 614 18.87 18.85 25.27
CA ASP A 614 19.82 19.65 26.05
C ASP A 614 21.21 19.01 26.12
N ALA A 615 21.27 17.69 26.30
CA ALA A 615 22.54 16.96 26.25
C ALA A 615 23.23 17.07 24.89
N ILE A 616 22.46 17.04 23.79
CA ILE A 616 23.00 17.22 22.44
C ILE A 616 23.51 18.65 22.26
N ARG A 617 22.76 19.67 22.68
CA ARG A 617 23.21 21.08 22.65
C ARG A 617 24.54 21.26 23.39
N ALA A 618 24.73 20.56 24.50
CA ALA A 618 25.97 20.60 25.29
C ALA A 618 27.20 19.95 24.60
N LEU A 619 27.00 19.19 23.50
CA LEU A 619 28.11 18.63 22.70
C LEU A 619 28.78 19.68 21.81
N GLU A 620 28.21 20.87 21.69
CA GLU A 620 28.73 21.90 20.81
C GLU A 620 30.12 22.36 21.30
N PRO A 621 31.17 22.28 20.46
CA PRO A 621 32.49 22.68 20.89
C PRO A 621 32.49 24.17 21.27
N ASN A 622 32.98 24.48 22.47
CA ASN A 622 33.21 25.86 22.89
C ASN A 622 34.01 26.56 21.79
N LYS A 623 33.43 27.58 21.15
CA LYS A 623 34.13 28.45 20.20
C LYS A 623 35.37 28.99 20.92
N ARG A 624 36.55 28.44 20.60
CA ARG A 624 37.85 29.02 20.95
C ARG A 624 38.26 30.02 19.89
#